data_AF-A0A173YG89-F1
#
_entry.id   AF-A0A173YG89-F1
#
_cell.length_a   1.000
_cell.length_b   1.000
_cell.length_c   1.000
_cell.angle_alpha   90.00
_cell.angle_beta   90.00
_cell.angle_gamma   90.00
#
_symmetry.space_group_name_H-M   'P 1'
#
loop_
_entity.id
_entity.type
_entity.pdbx_description
1 polymer ?
#
loop_
_entity_poly.entity_id
_entity_poly.type
_entity_poly.pdbx_seq_one_letter_code
_entity_poly.pdbx_strand_id
1 'polypeptide(L)'
;MKMRAIYNLLLGVAVITLLQGCIKNDIDYPQIALSITGMQVEGQKENAVISEKDRTVTLKLEENVNLRKVHVTKLSVTEGAKSTLAPQDIIDLTNPYEVILSLYQEYRWKVIAQQDIVRIFKMANQVGLSEINPDTKVAIANVRKNTKWKELDLLELKLGPKGTTYNGKTEVPELKWTLYSNYASAQVKVQYQDFFEENWELRVYRKDKDVEMKRADGWVNVAWLYAEGIEGSDNGFEIRETTTEEWRKVDNSYITADGAAFSARIPHLKEQTTYVCRAYSGEDYSEELPFTTGIAKQLPNAKFDEWHLKGKVYNFWAEGGEEFWGSGNKGASILRSITTPDGTNTWNGQTGTSVKMESMYAVIKFAAGNLFAGYWYDFAEGSFTDGHLKFGRPFTERPTRLTGYYKYTTGPVNQMDKDSDKYDELYPLLKDKDDTCIIWVALGDWDAPIDIITAKTSSKRKMFDQNDPHVIAYGEFTQGKTINNFEPFEVELEYRDTNRVPNYILVVCSSSKYGDYFFGSDQSVMWVDDFTLEYDYND
;
A
#
# COMPACT_ATOMS: atom_id res chain seq x y z
N MET A 1 81.17 -11.16 -46.29
CA MET A 1 80.08 -12.16 -46.25
C MET A 1 79.41 -12.14 -44.87
N LYS A 2 78.72 -11.04 -44.51
CA LYS A 2 78.17 -10.81 -43.15
C LYS A 2 76.88 -9.98 -43.14
N MET A 3 76.03 -10.12 -44.16
CA MET A 3 74.79 -9.31 -44.23
C MET A 3 73.56 -10.03 -44.83
N ARG A 4 73.64 -11.35 -45.05
CA ARG A 4 72.50 -12.18 -45.51
C ARG A 4 71.99 -13.20 -44.48
N ALA A 5 72.73 -13.44 -43.39
CA ALA A 5 72.31 -14.37 -42.34
C ALA A 5 71.45 -13.71 -41.24
N ILE A 6 71.40 -12.37 -41.18
CA ILE A 6 70.66 -11.64 -40.13
C ILE A 6 69.16 -11.50 -40.49
N TYR A 7 68.81 -11.45 -41.78
CA TYR A 7 67.41 -11.29 -42.21
C TYR A 7 66.55 -12.57 -42.08
N ASN A 8 67.16 -13.76 -42.23
CA ASN A 8 66.40 -15.02 -42.11
C ASN A 8 66.24 -15.51 -40.66
N LEU A 9 67.04 -15.01 -39.71
CA LEU A 9 66.83 -15.28 -38.29
C LEU A 9 65.82 -14.31 -37.64
N LEU A 10 65.67 -13.10 -38.20
CA LEU A 10 64.67 -12.11 -37.76
C LEU A 10 63.25 -12.43 -38.25
N LEU A 11 63.08 -13.13 -39.39
CA LEU A 11 61.76 -13.55 -39.88
C LEU A 11 61.20 -14.78 -39.15
N GLY A 12 62.06 -15.66 -38.63
CA GLY A 12 61.63 -16.85 -37.88
C GLY A 12 61.21 -16.56 -36.44
N VAL A 13 61.78 -15.53 -35.81
CA VAL A 13 61.43 -15.13 -34.44
C VAL A 13 60.17 -14.25 -34.41
N ALA A 14 59.88 -13.49 -35.47
CA ALA A 14 58.68 -12.66 -35.57
C ALA A 14 57.37 -13.46 -35.73
N VAL A 15 57.42 -14.73 -36.17
CA VAL A 15 56.23 -15.57 -36.36
C VAL A 15 55.90 -16.42 -35.13
N ILE A 16 56.86 -16.65 -34.21
CA ILE A 16 56.61 -17.43 -32.99
C ILE A 16 56.15 -16.53 -31.82
N THR A 17 56.41 -15.22 -31.86
CA THR A 17 55.83 -14.27 -30.89
C THR A 17 54.37 -13.88 -31.17
N LEU A 18 53.77 -14.34 -32.27
CA LEU A 18 52.34 -14.15 -32.58
C LEU A 18 51.43 -15.21 -31.93
N LEU A 19 51.97 -16.16 -31.15
CA LEU A 19 51.20 -17.18 -30.43
C LEU A 19 51.29 -17.10 -28.90
N GLN A 20 51.82 -15.98 -28.37
CA GLN A 20 51.63 -15.61 -26.95
C GLN A 20 50.66 -14.45 -26.81
N GLY A 21 49.59 -14.45 -27.62
CA GLY A 21 48.34 -13.91 -27.15
C GLY A 21 47.93 -14.76 -25.95
N CYS A 22 48.28 -14.34 -24.72
CA CYS A 22 47.31 -14.47 -23.65
C CYS A 22 46.02 -13.91 -24.24
N ILE A 23 45.07 -14.77 -24.56
CA ILE A 23 43.68 -14.35 -24.72
C ILE A 23 43.36 -13.77 -23.36
N LYS A 24 43.58 -12.46 -23.20
CA LYS A 24 42.85 -11.69 -22.22
C LYS A 24 41.43 -11.86 -22.70
N ASN A 25 40.69 -12.70 -22.00
CA ASN A 25 39.30 -12.95 -22.27
C ASN A 25 38.56 -11.67 -21.86
N ASP A 26 38.74 -10.60 -22.63
CA ASP A 26 38.01 -9.33 -22.54
C ASP A 26 36.65 -9.50 -23.24
N ILE A 27 35.98 -10.61 -22.95
CA ILE A 27 34.55 -10.73 -23.18
C ILE A 27 33.93 -10.17 -21.91
N ASP A 28 33.31 -8.99 -21.99
CA ASP A 28 32.32 -8.58 -21.00
C ASP A 28 31.25 -9.67 -20.98
N TYR A 29 31.34 -10.57 -20.02
CA TYR A 29 30.33 -11.59 -19.81
C TYR A 29 29.00 -10.87 -19.57
N PRO A 30 27.90 -11.34 -20.17
CA PRO A 30 26.60 -10.73 -19.94
C PRO A 30 26.36 -10.65 -18.43
N GLN A 31 26.09 -9.45 -17.92
CA GLN A 31 25.77 -9.26 -16.52
C GLN A 31 24.39 -9.87 -16.24
N ILE A 32 24.37 -11.15 -15.92
CA ILE A 32 23.15 -11.84 -15.49
C ILE A 32 22.88 -11.43 -14.04
N ALA A 33 21.80 -10.68 -13.81
CA ALA A 33 21.34 -10.40 -12.46
C ALA A 33 21.04 -11.71 -11.73
N LEU A 34 21.67 -11.92 -10.58
CA LEU A 34 21.45 -13.11 -9.77
C LEU A 34 20.49 -12.78 -8.64
N SER A 35 19.43 -13.59 -8.55
CA SER A 35 18.27 -13.34 -7.72
C SER A 35 18.01 -14.51 -6.79
N ILE A 36 17.55 -14.19 -5.58
CA ILE A 36 16.88 -15.17 -4.72
C ILE A 36 15.43 -15.19 -5.17
N THR A 37 14.98 -16.30 -5.75
CA THR A 37 13.63 -16.46 -6.32
C THR A 37 12.66 -17.11 -5.34
N GLY A 38 13.16 -17.64 -4.22
CA GLY A 38 12.34 -18.16 -3.14
C GLY A 38 13.19 -18.54 -1.94
N MET A 39 12.65 -18.33 -0.74
CA MET A 39 13.29 -18.74 0.51
C MET A 39 12.22 -19.15 1.51
N GLN A 40 12.47 -20.24 2.24
CA GLN A 40 11.65 -20.63 3.38
C GLN A 40 12.54 -21.01 4.56
N VAL A 41 12.05 -20.70 5.75
CA VAL A 41 12.68 -21.06 7.02
C VAL A 41 11.67 -21.68 7.97
N GLU A 42 12.15 -22.37 9.00
CA GLU A 42 11.31 -22.90 10.08
C GLU A 42 10.65 -21.77 10.87
N GLY A 43 9.36 -21.93 11.21
CA GLY A 43 8.60 -20.95 11.98
C GLY A 43 8.23 -19.68 11.20
N GLN A 44 8.13 -19.76 9.88
CA GLN A 44 7.70 -18.67 9.01
C GLN A 44 6.16 -18.57 8.92
N LYS A 45 5.61 -17.36 9.05
CA LYS A 45 4.16 -17.08 9.01
C LYS A 45 3.59 -16.97 7.61
N GLU A 46 4.32 -16.31 6.72
CA GLU A 46 3.89 -15.93 5.37
C GLU A 46 5.02 -16.18 4.37
N ASN A 47 4.72 -16.20 3.07
CA ASN A 47 5.77 -16.27 2.05
C ASN A 47 6.78 -15.13 2.19
N ALA A 48 8.04 -15.41 1.85
CA ALA A 48 9.10 -14.41 1.90
C ALA A 48 8.80 -13.27 0.92
N VAL A 49 9.03 -12.02 1.35
CA VAL A 49 8.91 -10.84 0.48
C VAL A 49 10.29 -10.57 -0.11
N ILE A 50 10.40 -10.61 -1.44
CA ILE A 50 11.67 -10.49 -2.15
C ILE A 50 11.67 -9.15 -2.90
N SER A 51 12.67 -8.31 -2.62
CA SER A 51 12.92 -7.06 -3.36
C SER A 51 14.18 -7.22 -4.19
N GLU A 52 14.02 -7.33 -5.51
CA GLU A 52 15.14 -7.33 -6.47
C GLU A 52 15.87 -5.98 -6.48
N LYS A 53 15.10 -4.89 -6.35
CA LYS A 53 15.62 -3.52 -6.33
C LYS A 53 16.60 -3.32 -5.16
N ASP A 54 16.20 -3.79 -3.98
CA ASP A 54 16.97 -3.59 -2.75
C ASP A 54 17.91 -4.78 -2.44
N ARG A 55 17.78 -5.87 -3.20
CA ARG A 55 18.42 -7.18 -2.96
C ARG A 55 18.18 -7.68 -1.54
N THR A 56 16.91 -7.69 -1.14
CA THR A 56 16.50 -8.14 0.19
C THR A 56 15.48 -9.26 0.13
N VAL A 57 15.56 -10.17 1.09
CA VAL A 57 14.53 -11.16 1.40
C VAL A 57 14.04 -10.89 2.82
N THR A 58 12.77 -10.52 2.96
CA THR A 58 12.15 -10.26 4.26
C THR A 58 11.31 -11.47 4.68
N LEU A 59 11.62 -12.02 5.84
CA LEU A 59 10.98 -13.19 6.42
C LEU A 59 10.14 -12.78 7.64
N LYS A 60 8.82 -12.96 7.57
CA LYS A 60 7.94 -12.80 8.74
C LYS A 60 7.92 -14.09 9.55
N LEU A 61 8.39 -14.03 10.78
CA LEU A 61 8.57 -15.19 11.65
C LEU A 61 7.58 -15.20 12.82
N GLU A 62 7.27 -16.40 13.30
CA GLU A 62 6.53 -16.61 14.53
C GLU A 62 7.28 -16.03 15.73
N GLU A 63 6.55 -15.50 16.72
CA GLU A 63 7.15 -14.81 17.86
C GLU A 63 8.03 -15.70 18.74
N ASN A 64 7.89 -17.03 18.64
CA ASN A 64 8.66 -18.01 19.41
C ASN A 64 9.93 -18.51 18.70
N VAL A 65 10.24 -18.01 17.50
CA VAL A 65 11.43 -18.42 16.75
C VAL A 65 12.69 -17.82 17.38
N ASN A 66 13.71 -18.66 17.58
CA ASN A 66 15.04 -18.21 18.00
C ASN A 66 15.78 -17.60 16.80
N LEU A 67 15.81 -16.26 16.72
CA LEU A 67 16.49 -15.56 15.64
C LEU A 67 17.99 -15.88 15.54
N ARG A 68 18.65 -16.34 16.61
CA ARG A 68 20.06 -16.73 16.56
C ARG A 68 20.30 -18.08 15.86
N LYS A 69 19.24 -18.87 15.66
CA LYS A 69 19.29 -20.25 15.16
C LYS A 69 18.10 -20.56 14.27
N VAL A 70 18.00 -19.86 13.14
CA VAL A 70 16.91 -20.05 12.17
C VAL A 70 17.31 -21.10 11.14
N HIS A 71 16.53 -22.17 11.02
CA HIS A 71 16.77 -23.24 10.05
C HIS A 71 16.21 -22.90 8.67
N VAL A 72 17.05 -22.90 7.65
CA VAL A 72 16.63 -22.72 6.25
C VAL A 72 16.07 -24.03 5.72
N THR A 73 14.80 -24.04 5.34
CA THR A 73 14.13 -25.23 4.82
C THR A 73 14.16 -25.28 3.29
N LYS A 74 14.18 -24.12 2.64
CA LYS A 74 14.24 -24.00 1.17
C LYS A 74 14.98 -22.74 0.75
N LEU A 75 15.77 -22.86 -0.31
CA LEU A 75 16.33 -21.73 -1.05
C LEU A 75 16.26 -22.02 -2.55
N SER A 76 15.73 -21.07 -3.31
CA SER A 76 15.65 -21.05 -4.76
C SER A 76 16.35 -19.79 -5.25
N VAL A 77 17.25 -19.95 -6.22
CA VAL A 77 18.06 -18.87 -6.81
C VAL A 77 18.01 -19.00 -8.33
N THR A 78 18.47 -17.97 -9.06
CA THR A 78 18.67 -18.02 -10.52
C THR A 78 19.39 -19.30 -10.93
N GLU A 79 18.93 -19.96 -12.00
CA GLU A 79 19.50 -21.23 -12.47
C GLU A 79 21.00 -21.11 -12.73
N GLY A 80 21.78 -22.07 -12.21
CA GLY A 80 23.23 -22.09 -12.31
C GLY A 80 23.97 -21.22 -11.28
N ALA A 81 23.29 -20.31 -10.58
CA ALA A 81 23.90 -19.50 -9.54
C ALA A 81 24.30 -20.36 -8.33
N LYS A 82 25.47 -20.08 -7.77
CA LYS A 82 25.92 -20.62 -6.49
C LYS A 82 25.58 -19.64 -5.39
N SER A 83 25.12 -20.15 -4.24
CA SER A 83 24.78 -19.34 -3.08
C SER A 83 25.71 -19.69 -1.90
N THR A 84 26.06 -18.70 -1.08
CA THR A 84 26.71 -18.93 0.21
C THR A 84 25.77 -19.51 1.28
N LEU A 85 24.46 -19.47 1.01
CA LEU A 85 23.42 -20.05 1.83
C LEU A 85 22.82 -21.28 1.12
N ALA A 86 22.53 -22.34 1.85
CA ALA A 86 21.93 -23.58 1.36
C ALA A 86 20.73 -24.03 2.23
N PRO A 87 19.81 -24.85 1.69
CA PRO A 87 18.85 -25.56 2.51
C PRO A 87 19.56 -26.39 3.61
N GLN A 88 18.97 -26.44 4.79
CA GLN A 88 19.48 -27.02 6.04
C GLN A 88 20.52 -26.19 6.81
N ASP A 89 20.97 -25.05 6.26
CA ASP A 89 21.81 -24.13 7.01
C ASP A 89 21.06 -23.53 8.21
N ILE A 90 21.81 -23.20 9.26
CA ILE A 90 21.33 -22.49 10.44
C ILE A 90 21.95 -21.10 10.43
N ILE A 91 21.11 -20.06 10.42
CA ILE A 91 21.55 -18.67 10.32
C ILE A 91 21.09 -17.84 11.52
N ASP A 92 21.88 -16.81 11.84
CA ASP A 92 21.55 -15.79 12.83
C ASP A 92 20.92 -14.58 12.12
N LEU A 93 19.62 -14.37 12.36
CA LEU A 93 18.80 -13.29 11.84
C LEU A 93 18.54 -12.19 12.88
N THR A 94 19.31 -12.11 13.97
CA THR A 94 19.25 -10.96 14.90
C THR A 94 19.67 -9.66 14.23
N ASN A 95 20.42 -9.75 13.13
CA ASN A 95 20.78 -8.68 12.22
C ASN A 95 20.57 -9.16 10.77
N PRO A 96 20.51 -8.25 9.78
CA PRO A 96 20.46 -8.66 8.37
C PRO A 96 21.61 -9.62 8.02
N TYR A 97 21.27 -10.81 7.54
CA TYR A 97 22.24 -11.85 7.16
C TYR A 97 22.61 -11.70 5.69
N GLU A 98 23.91 -11.63 5.38
CA GLU A 98 24.39 -11.47 4.00
C GLU A 98 24.43 -12.82 3.27
N VAL A 99 23.82 -12.86 2.08
CA VAL A 99 23.90 -13.99 1.15
C VAL A 99 24.57 -13.51 -0.13
N ILE A 100 25.58 -14.23 -0.60
CA ILE A 100 26.27 -13.93 -1.85
C ILE A 100 25.86 -14.96 -2.89
N LEU A 101 25.27 -14.47 -3.99
CA LEU A 101 25.03 -15.27 -5.19
C LEU A 101 26.19 -15.06 -6.17
N SER A 102 26.72 -16.14 -6.73
CA SER A 102 27.86 -16.12 -7.65
C SER A 102 27.63 -16.99 -8.88
N LEU A 103 27.99 -16.46 -10.05
CA LEU A 103 28.04 -17.20 -11.31
C LEU A 103 29.29 -16.79 -12.07
N TYR A 104 29.27 -15.59 -12.67
CA TYR A 104 30.42 -14.88 -13.23
C TYR A 104 30.77 -13.60 -12.45
N GLN A 105 29.78 -13.04 -11.75
CA GLN A 105 29.93 -11.94 -10.79
C GLN A 105 29.22 -12.27 -9.47
N GLU A 106 29.46 -11.45 -8.45
CA GLU A 106 28.84 -11.58 -7.13
C GLU A 106 27.69 -10.60 -6.95
N TYR A 107 26.55 -11.08 -6.42
CA TYR A 107 25.44 -10.25 -5.98
C TYR A 107 25.22 -10.45 -4.48
N ARG A 108 25.26 -9.34 -3.74
CA ARG A 108 25.04 -9.30 -2.29
C ARG A 108 23.57 -9.06 -2.00
N TRP A 109 22.97 -10.07 -1.38
CA TRP A 109 21.61 -10.07 -0.88
C TRP A 109 21.61 -9.99 0.65
N LYS A 110 20.54 -9.45 1.22
CA LYS A 110 20.32 -9.45 2.67
C LYS A 110 19.04 -10.19 3.02
N VAL A 111 19.14 -11.15 3.93
CA VAL A 111 17.98 -11.80 4.56
C VAL A 111 17.66 -11.05 5.85
N ILE A 112 16.43 -10.59 6.00
CA ILE A 112 15.97 -9.77 7.11
C ILE A 112 14.80 -10.49 7.78
N ALA A 113 14.86 -10.66 9.11
CA ALA A 113 13.72 -11.17 9.86
C ALA A 113 12.83 -10.02 10.37
N GLN A 114 11.52 -10.23 10.30
CA GLN A 114 10.51 -9.44 10.98
C GLN A 114 9.79 -10.37 11.96
N GLN A 115 9.85 -10.04 13.25
CA GLN A 115 9.24 -10.83 14.32
C GLN A 115 8.45 -9.90 15.25
N ASP A 116 7.14 -9.88 15.06
CA ASP A 116 6.24 -9.04 15.84
C ASP A 116 5.72 -9.80 17.07
N ILE A 117 5.98 -9.24 18.25
CA ILE A 117 5.47 -9.75 19.53
C ILE A 117 4.34 -8.84 19.99
N VAL A 118 3.11 -9.35 20.00
CA VAL A 118 1.96 -8.65 20.59
C VAL A 118 2.18 -8.54 22.09
N ARG A 119 2.07 -7.34 22.66
CA ARG A 119 2.29 -7.09 24.09
C ARG A 119 1.04 -6.55 24.77
N ILE A 120 0.82 -6.97 26.00
CA ILE A 120 -0.35 -6.67 26.82
C ILE A 120 0.15 -6.35 28.23
N PHE A 121 -0.39 -5.29 28.82
CA PHE A 121 -0.23 -4.96 30.22
C PHE A 121 -1.57 -4.41 30.70
N LYS A 122 -2.30 -5.17 31.51
CA LYS A 122 -3.68 -4.84 31.87
C LYS A 122 -3.89 -4.85 33.37
N MET A 123 -4.47 -3.77 33.88
CA MET A 123 -4.72 -3.56 35.32
C MET A 123 -6.21 -3.53 35.62
N ALA A 124 -6.60 -3.90 36.84
CA ALA A 124 -7.94 -3.62 37.34
C ALA A 124 -8.15 -2.09 37.48
N ASN A 125 -9.35 -1.62 37.17
CA ASN A 125 -9.70 -0.19 37.12
C ASN A 125 -8.85 0.64 36.14
N GLN A 126 -8.38 0.00 35.06
CA GLN A 126 -7.62 0.66 34.02
C GLN A 126 -8.46 1.70 33.26
N VAL A 127 -7.83 2.83 32.94
CA VAL A 127 -8.37 3.93 32.15
C VAL A 127 -7.49 4.13 30.92
N GLY A 128 -8.08 3.99 29.74
CA GLY A 128 -7.35 4.04 28.47
C GLY A 128 -6.39 2.88 28.24
N LEU A 129 -5.71 2.91 27.09
CA LEU A 129 -4.79 1.84 26.70
C LEU A 129 -3.47 1.94 27.46
N SER A 130 -2.77 0.81 27.51
CA SER A 130 -1.41 0.76 28.06
C SER A 130 -0.39 1.13 27.00
N GLU A 131 0.61 1.92 27.38
CA GLU A 131 1.74 2.29 26.52
C GLU A 131 2.89 1.31 26.77
N ILE A 132 3.32 0.58 25.74
CA ILE A 132 4.36 -0.45 25.89
C ILE A 132 5.50 -0.13 24.94
N ASN A 133 6.67 0.20 25.50
CA ASN A 133 7.86 0.52 24.73
C ASN A 133 8.86 -0.65 24.79
N PRO A 134 9.01 -1.43 23.70
CA PRO A 134 9.94 -2.55 23.64
C PRO A 134 11.40 -2.12 23.56
N ASP A 135 11.75 -0.88 23.23
CA ASP A 135 13.14 -0.43 23.18
C ASP A 135 13.63 -0.04 24.58
N THR A 136 12.81 0.70 25.32
CA THR A 136 13.14 1.10 26.70
C THR A 136 12.76 0.05 27.74
N LYS A 137 12.03 -1.01 27.33
CA LYS A 137 11.49 -2.06 28.21
C LYS A 137 10.64 -1.48 29.34
N VAL A 138 9.81 -0.48 29.02
CA VAL A 138 8.87 0.14 29.96
C VAL A 138 7.46 -0.09 29.47
N ALA A 139 6.59 -0.56 30.35
CA ALA A 139 5.15 -0.65 30.10
C ALA A 139 4.40 0.22 31.12
N ILE A 140 3.49 1.05 30.64
CA ILE A 140 2.75 2.03 31.43
C ILE A 140 1.26 1.72 31.31
N ALA A 141 0.58 1.66 32.46
CA ALA A 141 -0.87 1.61 32.54
C ALA A 141 -1.37 2.78 33.38
N ASN A 142 -2.58 3.24 33.11
CA ASN A 142 -3.25 4.25 33.90
C ASN A 142 -4.45 3.62 34.61
N VAL A 143 -4.65 3.94 35.89
CA VAL A 143 -5.83 3.55 36.66
C VAL A 143 -6.59 4.79 37.12
N ARG A 144 -7.84 4.60 37.58
CA ARG A 144 -8.66 5.68 38.13
C ARG A 144 -7.95 6.43 39.27
N LYS A 145 -8.25 7.73 39.41
CA LYS A 145 -7.69 8.61 40.46
C LYS A 145 -7.84 8.04 41.87
N ASN A 146 -8.95 7.36 42.13
CA ASN A 146 -9.32 6.85 43.45
C ASN A 146 -8.79 5.43 43.75
N THR A 147 -8.16 4.75 42.79
CA THR A 147 -7.60 3.40 42.96
C THR A 147 -6.50 3.42 44.01
N LYS A 148 -6.68 2.71 45.15
CA LYS A 148 -5.66 2.69 46.20
C LYS A 148 -4.43 1.90 45.73
N TRP A 149 -3.24 2.33 46.13
CA TRP A 149 -1.99 1.67 45.71
C TRP A 149 -1.90 0.20 46.15
N LYS A 150 -2.55 -0.15 47.26
CA LYS A 150 -2.66 -1.53 47.75
C LYS A 150 -3.68 -2.39 46.99
N GLU A 151 -4.48 -1.78 46.12
CA GLU A 151 -5.52 -2.41 45.30
C GLU A 151 -5.07 -2.51 43.82
N LEU A 152 -3.78 -2.28 43.54
CA LEU A 152 -3.22 -2.51 42.20
C LEU A 152 -3.19 -4.00 41.89
N ASP A 153 -4.10 -4.42 41.04
CA ASP A 153 -4.25 -5.81 40.62
C ASP A 153 -3.94 -5.95 39.13
N LEU A 154 -3.00 -6.84 38.82
CA LEU A 154 -2.56 -7.14 37.46
C LEU A 154 -3.46 -8.24 36.91
N LEU A 155 -4.22 -7.92 35.85
CA LEU A 155 -5.15 -8.86 35.24
C LEU A 155 -4.48 -9.70 34.15
N GLU A 156 -3.62 -9.07 33.34
CA GLU A 156 -2.96 -9.74 32.23
C GLU A 156 -1.59 -9.11 31.93
N LEU A 157 -0.61 -9.96 31.59
CA LEU A 157 0.73 -9.54 31.20
C LEU A 157 1.27 -10.42 30.08
N LYS A 158 1.53 -9.80 28.93
CA LYS A 158 2.27 -10.37 27.80
C LYS A 158 3.37 -9.40 27.38
N LEU A 159 4.63 -9.67 27.69
CA LEU A 159 5.75 -8.79 27.28
C LEU A 159 6.76 -9.47 26.34
N GLY A 160 6.67 -10.80 26.24
CA GLY A 160 7.51 -11.63 25.37
C GLY A 160 6.68 -12.57 24.50
N PRO A 161 7.35 -13.51 23.81
CA PRO A 161 6.71 -14.56 23.02
C PRO A 161 5.69 -15.38 23.81
N LYS A 162 4.70 -15.99 23.15
CA LYS A 162 3.76 -16.93 23.78
C LYS A 162 4.51 -18.06 24.50
N GLY A 163 4.15 -18.28 25.77
CA GLY A 163 4.81 -19.25 26.65
C GLY A 163 5.96 -18.66 27.47
N THR A 164 6.16 -17.35 27.42
CA THR A 164 7.10 -16.62 28.30
C THR A 164 6.76 -16.83 29.79
N THR A 165 7.80 -16.84 30.61
CA THR A 165 7.71 -16.79 32.06
C THR A 165 8.01 -15.39 32.60
N TYR A 166 7.37 -15.04 33.71
CA TYR A 166 7.56 -13.81 34.46
C TYR A 166 8.11 -14.15 35.84
N ASN A 167 9.33 -13.71 36.14
CA ASN A 167 10.05 -14.07 37.38
C ASN A 167 10.08 -15.60 37.62
N GLY A 168 10.18 -16.38 36.54
CA GLY A 168 10.25 -17.85 36.56
C GLY A 168 8.91 -18.58 36.62
N LYS A 169 7.76 -17.89 36.52
CA LYS A 169 6.42 -18.50 36.50
C LYS A 169 5.69 -18.22 35.18
N THR A 170 4.87 -19.15 34.71
CA THR A 170 4.05 -18.97 33.48
C THR A 170 2.72 -18.26 33.74
N GLU A 171 2.27 -18.21 34.99
CA GLU A 171 1.06 -17.50 35.41
C GLU A 171 1.32 -15.99 35.51
N VAL A 172 0.23 -15.20 35.62
CA VAL A 172 0.31 -13.76 35.87
C VAL A 172 1.09 -13.54 37.19
N PRO A 173 2.18 -12.75 37.18
CA PRO A 173 3.05 -12.63 38.35
C PRO A 173 2.42 -11.74 39.44
N GLU A 174 2.59 -12.14 40.70
CA GLU A 174 2.38 -11.22 41.81
C GLU A 174 3.48 -10.16 41.82
N LEU A 175 3.09 -8.88 41.78
CA LEU A 175 4.02 -7.76 41.72
C LEU A 175 4.21 -7.10 43.08
N LYS A 176 5.46 -6.84 43.44
CA LYS A 176 5.82 -6.00 44.57
C LYS A 176 6.02 -4.56 44.10
N TRP A 177 4.97 -3.76 44.27
CA TRP A 177 4.97 -2.35 43.88
C TRP A 177 5.83 -1.50 44.80
N THR A 178 6.74 -0.73 44.21
CA THR A 178 7.43 0.40 44.85
C THR A 178 6.63 1.65 44.60
N LEU A 179 6.29 2.38 45.67
CA LEU A 179 5.42 3.56 45.59
C LEU A 179 6.23 4.84 45.47
N TYR A 180 5.88 5.67 44.51
CA TYR A 180 6.38 7.02 44.33
C TYR A 180 5.23 8.03 44.52
N SER A 181 5.55 9.33 44.47
CA SER A 181 4.57 10.40 44.68
C SER A 181 3.40 10.36 43.70
N ASN A 182 3.65 9.97 42.44
CA ASN A 182 2.68 10.04 41.34
C ASN A 182 2.43 8.72 40.61
N TYR A 183 3.18 7.65 40.93
CA TYR A 183 3.03 6.34 40.32
C TYR A 183 3.52 5.23 41.23
N ALA A 184 3.19 3.99 40.88
CA ALA A 184 3.82 2.79 41.43
C ALA A 184 4.64 2.09 40.34
N SER A 185 5.75 1.45 40.70
CA SER A 185 6.53 0.65 39.75
C SER A 185 6.91 -0.73 40.26
N ALA A 186 7.05 -1.68 39.35
CA ALA A 186 7.50 -3.03 39.61
C ALA A 186 8.46 -3.49 38.51
N GLN A 187 9.45 -4.30 38.88
CA GLN A 187 10.40 -4.90 37.94
C GLN A 187 9.96 -6.34 37.65
N VAL A 188 9.98 -6.73 36.38
CA VAL A 188 9.64 -8.08 35.95
C VAL A 188 10.71 -8.61 35.01
N LYS A 189 11.26 -9.77 35.37
CA LYS A 189 12.13 -10.53 34.50
C LYS A 189 11.29 -11.39 33.56
N VAL A 190 11.41 -11.15 32.26
CA VAL A 190 10.65 -11.79 31.18
C VAL A 190 11.58 -12.77 30.48
N GLN A 191 11.27 -14.07 30.52
CA GLN A 191 12.15 -15.11 29.97
C GLN A 191 11.38 -16.10 29.09
N TYR A 192 11.91 -16.40 27.91
CA TYR A 192 11.41 -17.46 27.05
C TYR A 192 12.57 -18.37 26.63
N GLN A 193 12.48 -19.63 27.04
CA GLN A 193 13.53 -20.64 26.84
C GLN A 193 14.92 -20.10 27.25
N ASP A 194 15.97 -20.43 26.51
CA ASP A 194 17.35 -20.06 26.79
C ASP A 194 17.86 -18.86 25.96
N PHE A 195 17.05 -18.32 25.04
CA PHE A 195 17.48 -17.33 24.07
C PHE A 195 16.80 -15.96 24.18
N PHE A 196 15.74 -15.84 24.99
CA PHE A 196 15.02 -14.59 25.20
C PHE A 196 14.99 -14.25 26.69
N GLU A 197 15.60 -13.12 27.05
CA GLU A 197 15.60 -12.58 28.41
C GLU A 197 15.58 -11.06 28.35
N GLU A 198 14.58 -10.45 28.99
CA GLU A 198 14.41 -9.01 29.08
C GLU A 198 13.99 -8.62 30.51
N ASN A 199 14.51 -7.51 31.03
CA ASN A 199 14.03 -6.92 32.28
C ASN A 199 13.15 -5.74 31.96
N TRP A 200 11.91 -5.78 32.42
CA TRP A 200 10.91 -4.77 32.16
C TRP A 200 10.54 -4.01 33.42
N GLU A 201 10.35 -2.70 33.27
CA GLU A 201 9.75 -1.84 34.28
C GLU A 201 8.27 -1.64 33.96
N LEU A 202 7.40 -2.05 34.87
CA LEU A 202 5.98 -1.75 34.85
C LEU A 202 5.72 -0.50 35.67
N ARG A 203 4.99 0.48 35.11
CA ARG A 203 4.59 1.70 35.82
C ARG A 203 3.08 1.86 35.76
N VAL A 204 2.50 2.22 36.90
CA VAL A 204 1.06 2.49 37.02
C VAL A 204 0.86 3.90 37.55
N TYR A 205 0.23 4.75 36.74
CA TYR A 205 -0.14 6.12 37.10
C TYR A 205 -1.63 6.19 37.43
N ARG A 206 -2.01 7.19 38.22
CA ARG A 206 -3.42 7.55 38.40
C ARG A 206 -3.77 8.67 37.43
N LYS A 207 -4.83 8.48 36.63
CA LYS A 207 -5.40 9.55 35.80
C LYS A 207 -6.49 10.29 36.56
N ASP A 208 -6.55 11.60 36.34
CA ASP A 208 -7.59 12.47 36.93
C ASP A 208 -8.93 12.38 36.20
N LYS A 209 -8.91 11.98 34.93
CA LYS A 209 -10.08 11.83 34.06
C LYS A 209 -10.30 10.36 33.77
N ASP A 210 -11.54 9.93 33.91
CA ASP A 210 -11.98 8.55 33.71
C ASP A 210 -12.43 8.30 32.25
N VAL A 211 -12.61 9.37 31.46
CA VAL A 211 -12.88 9.33 30.02
C VAL A 211 -12.24 10.53 29.31
N GLU A 212 -11.78 10.34 28.08
CA GLU A 212 -11.06 11.34 27.30
C GLU A 212 -11.34 11.19 25.80
N MET A 213 -11.76 12.27 25.15
CA MET A 213 -11.76 12.35 23.69
C MET A 213 -10.32 12.41 23.20
N LYS A 214 -9.96 11.55 22.26
CA LYS A 214 -8.65 11.56 21.59
C LYS A 214 -8.70 12.31 20.28
N ARG A 215 -9.76 12.11 19.50
CA ARG A 215 -9.86 12.66 18.15
C ARG A 215 -11.30 12.69 17.64
N ALA A 216 -11.59 13.66 16.78
CA ALA A 216 -12.82 13.75 16.01
C ALA A 216 -12.46 14.19 14.57
N ASP A 217 -12.59 13.28 13.62
CA ASP A 217 -12.28 13.51 12.22
C ASP A 217 -13.58 13.70 11.43
N GLY A 218 -13.95 14.96 11.16
CA GLY A 218 -15.12 15.31 10.37
C GLY A 218 -14.87 15.15 8.87
N TRP A 219 -15.60 14.25 8.20
CA TRP A 219 -15.64 14.13 6.75
C TRP A 219 -16.86 14.89 6.21
N VAL A 220 -17.35 14.60 5.01
CA VAL A 220 -18.48 15.34 4.42
C VAL A 220 -19.82 14.94 5.06
N ASN A 221 -20.17 13.66 5.07
CA ASN A 221 -21.38 13.17 5.74
C ASN A 221 -21.08 12.17 6.88
N VAL A 222 -19.81 11.97 7.20
CA VAL A 222 -19.34 11.00 8.19
C VAL A 222 -18.45 11.69 9.20
N ALA A 223 -18.43 11.19 10.44
CA ALA A 223 -17.37 11.52 11.39
C ALA A 223 -16.77 10.26 12.02
N TRP A 224 -15.45 10.29 12.22
CA TRP A 224 -14.75 9.27 12.98
C TRP A 224 -14.35 9.82 14.35
N LEU A 225 -14.87 9.22 15.41
CA LEU A 225 -14.57 9.61 16.79
C LEU A 225 -13.70 8.56 17.46
N TYR A 226 -12.77 9.02 18.29
CA TYR A 226 -11.86 8.16 19.05
C TYR A 226 -11.78 8.65 20.49
N ALA A 227 -11.92 7.73 21.43
CA ALA A 227 -11.86 8.03 22.85
C ALA A 227 -11.29 6.86 23.65
N GLU A 228 -10.94 7.17 24.88
CA GLU A 228 -10.53 6.22 25.90
C GLU A 228 -11.39 6.42 27.14
N GLY A 229 -11.74 5.33 27.80
CA GLY A 229 -12.54 5.33 29.02
C GLY A 229 -12.08 4.24 29.99
N ILE A 230 -12.96 3.85 30.90
CA ILE A 230 -12.72 2.71 31.79
C ILE A 230 -13.07 1.43 31.05
N GLU A 231 -12.16 0.46 31.09
CA GLU A 231 -12.42 -0.84 30.49
C GLU A 231 -13.62 -1.55 31.15
N GLY A 232 -14.53 -2.08 30.32
CA GLY A 232 -15.73 -2.79 30.78
C GLY A 232 -16.86 -1.89 31.30
N SER A 233 -16.70 -0.56 31.27
CA SER A 233 -17.77 0.39 31.55
C SER A 233 -18.71 0.55 30.34
N ASP A 234 -19.87 1.18 30.55
CA ASP A 234 -20.72 1.67 29.45
C ASP A 234 -20.03 2.86 28.79
N ASN A 235 -19.36 2.60 27.67
CA ASN A 235 -18.57 3.56 26.93
C ASN A 235 -19.25 3.92 25.61
N GLY A 236 -19.26 5.20 25.25
CA GLY A 236 -19.78 5.64 23.97
C GLY A 236 -19.65 7.14 23.73
N PHE A 237 -20.38 7.63 22.76
CA PHE A 237 -20.31 9.03 22.33
C PHE A 237 -21.67 9.70 22.33
N GLU A 238 -21.65 11.00 22.57
CA GLU A 238 -22.76 11.91 22.30
C GLU A 238 -22.31 12.99 21.33
N ILE A 239 -23.21 13.39 20.44
CA ILE A 239 -22.98 14.42 19.42
C ILE A 239 -24.19 15.35 19.33
N ARG A 240 -23.93 16.61 19.02
CA ARG A 240 -24.97 17.60 18.66
C ARG A 240 -24.44 18.59 17.64
N GLU A 241 -25.34 19.22 16.89
CA GLU A 241 -24.99 20.41 16.12
C GLU A 241 -24.68 21.54 17.10
N THR A 242 -23.72 22.40 16.77
CA THR A 242 -23.37 23.53 17.65
C THR A 242 -24.52 24.53 17.83
N THR A 243 -25.51 24.50 16.92
CA THR A 243 -26.75 25.28 16.94
C THR A 243 -27.84 24.69 17.83
N THR A 244 -27.67 23.49 18.38
CA THR A 244 -28.65 22.80 19.22
C THR A 244 -28.09 22.53 20.61
N GLU A 245 -28.96 22.45 21.62
CA GLU A 245 -28.57 22.13 23.00
C GLU A 245 -28.70 20.63 23.32
N GLU A 246 -29.57 19.92 22.61
CA GLU A 246 -29.85 18.50 22.87
C GLU A 246 -28.73 17.59 22.34
N TRP A 247 -28.25 16.69 23.20
CA TRP A 247 -27.27 15.66 22.86
C TRP A 247 -27.96 14.43 22.28
N ARG A 248 -27.45 13.94 21.16
CA ARG A 248 -27.83 12.65 20.58
C ARG A 248 -26.76 11.61 20.95
N LYS A 249 -27.17 10.52 21.61
CA LYS A 249 -26.30 9.35 21.76
C LYS A 249 -26.02 8.71 20.40
N VAL A 250 -24.77 8.37 20.16
CA VAL A 250 -24.36 7.59 18.99
C VAL A 250 -24.85 6.15 19.18
N ASP A 251 -25.45 5.57 18.14
CA ASP A 251 -25.94 4.20 18.19
C ASP A 251 -24.78 3.21 18.40
N ASN A 252 -24.98 2.23 19.27
CA ASN A 252 -23.96 1.23 19.60
C ASN A 252 -23.52 0.41 18.38
N SER A 253 -24.36 0.28 17.34
CA SER A 253 -23.99 -0.38 16.07
C SER A 253 -22.84 0.32 15.34
N TYR A 254 -22.64 1.62 15.60
CA TYR A 254 -21.55 2.41 15.03
C TYR A 254 -20.29 2.42 15.89
N ILE A 255 -20.31 1.81 17.09
CA ILE A 255 -19.22 1.87 18.05
C ILE A 255 -18.43 0.56 18.04
N THR A 256 -17.11 0.67 17.89
CA THR A 256 -16.17 -0.44 18.06
C THR A 256 -15.31 -0.18 19.30
N ALA A 257 -15.27 -1.15 20.21
CA ALA A 257 -14.47 -1.10 21.43
C ALA A 257 -13.29 -2.08 21.35
N ASP A 258 -12.13 -1.64 21.84
CA ASP A 258 -10.92 -2.43 22.04
C ASP A 258 -10.40 -2.17 23.47
N GLY A 259 -10.85 -3.01 24.40
CA GLY A 259 -10.59 -2.84 25.83
C GLY A 259 -11.10 -1.51 26.37
N ALA A 260 -10.17 -0.62 26.73
CA ALA A 260 -10.46 0.72 27.25
C ALA A 260 -10.58 1.79 26.14
N ALA A 261 -10.14 1.52 24.92
CA ALA A 261 -10.32 2.39 23.77
C ALA A 261 -11.62 2.07 23.06
N PHE A 262 -12.24 3.08 22.47
CA PHE A 262 -13.41 2.90 21.62
C PHE A 262 -13.46 3.99 20.56
N SER A 263 -14.06 3.64 19.43
CA SER A 263 -14.19 4.53 18.28
C SER A 263 -15.58 4.40 17.68
N ALA A 264 -15.99 5.41 16.91
CA ALA A 264 -17.25 5.37 16.19
C ALA A 264 -17.11 5.93 14.79
N ARG A 265 -17.80 5.29 13.83
CA ARG A 265 -18.04 5.84 12.49
C ARG A 265 -19.48 6.29 12.41
N ILE A 266 -19.73 7.60 12.45
CA ILE A 266 -21.08 8.17 12.49
C ILE A 266 -21.48 8.59 11.07
N PRO A 267 -22.39 7.88 10.39
CA PRO A 267 -22.90 8.26 9.08
C PRO A 267 -24.03 9.30 9.19
N HIS A 268 -24.56 9.73 8.03
CA HIS A 268 -25.76 10.57 7.89
C HIS A 268 -25.66 11.94 8.56
N LEU A 269 -24.45 12.50 8.66
CA LEU A 269 -24.23 13.87 9.07
C LEU A 269 -24.53 14.82 7.92
N LYS A 270 -24.96 16.03 8.26
CA LYS A 270 -25.14 17.09 7.26
C LYS A 270 -23.77 17.59 6.82
N GLU A 271 -23.61 17.84 5.53
CA GLU A 271 -22.44 18.54 5.00
C GLU A 271 -22.36 19.98 5.55
N GLN A 272 -21.17 20.57 5.52
CA GLN A 272 -20.90 21.96 5.92
C GLN A 272 -21.47 22.37 7.28
N THR A 273 -21.53 21.43 8.23
CA THR A 273 -22.16 21.61 9.54
C THR A 273 -21.12 21.42 10.64
N THR A 274 -21.12 22.32 11.62
CA THR A 274 -20.23 22.22 12.79
C THR A 274 -20.94 21.48 13.92
N TYR A 275 -20.36 20.37 14.31
CA TYR A 275 -20.78 19.52 15.41
C TYR A 275 -19.86 19.68 16.61
N VAL A 276 -20.36 19.27 17.76
CA VAL A 276 -19.55 19.04 18.95
C VAL A 276 -19.87 17.66 19.49
N CYS A 277 -18.83 16.94 19.89
CA CYS A 277 -18.94 15.59 20.43
C CYS A 277 -18.28 15.49 21.80
N ARG A 278 -18.72 14.50 22.57
CA ARG A 278 -18.09 14.10 23.83
C ARG A 278 -18.21 12.59 23.98
N ALA A 279 -17.19 11.96 24.53
CA ALA A 279 -17.24 10.59 24.99
C ALA A 279 -17.76 10.51 26.43
N TYR A 280 -18.44 9.41 26.76
CA TYR A 280 -18.85 9.06 28.11
C TYR A 280 -18.27 7.70 28.54
N SER A 281 -18.07 7.53 29.85
CA SER A 281 -17.75 6.24 30.48
C SER A 281 -18.56 6.13 31.78
N GLY A 282 -19.66 5.37 31.75
CA GLY A 282 -20.65 5.38 32.83
C GLY A 282 -21.30 6.76 32.98
N GLU A 283 -21.13 7.39 34.13
CA GLU A 283 -21.68 8.73 34.42
C GLU A 283 -20.70 9.87 34.11
N ASP A 284 -19.44 9.55 33.81
CA ASP A 284 -18.40 10.52 33.52
C ASP A 284 -18.41 10.93 32.04
N TYR A 285 -18.17 12.22 31.78
CA TYR A 285 -18.07 12.78 30.44
C TYR A 285 -16.70 13.43 30.23
N SER A 286 -16.19 13.28 29.02
CA SER A 286 -14.98 13.95 28.56
C SER A 286 -15.25 15.42 28.23
N GLU A 287 -14.19 16.18 27.98
CA GLU A 287 -14.30 17.52 27.42
C GLU A 287 -14.92 17.48 26.02
N GLU A 288 -15.68 18.52 25.70
CA GLU A 288 -16.30 18.69 24.38
C GLU A 288 -15.23 18.94 23.31
N LEU A 289 -15.33 18.21 22.19
CA LEU A 289 -14.44 18.34 21.03
C LEU A 289 -15.25 18.70 19.78
N PRO A 290 -15.04 19.89 19.18
CA PRO A 290 -15.73 20.29 17.97
C PRO A 290 -15.10 19.70 16.71
N PHE A 291 -15.90 19.52 15.67
CA PHE A 291 -15.45 19.25 14.30
C PHE A 291 -16.44 19.82 13.28
N THR A 292 -16.00 20.02 12.05
CA THR A 292 -16.84 20.54 10.96
C THR A 292 -16.82 19.57 9.79
N THR A 293 -17.99 19.30 9.23
CA THR A 293 -18.11 18.47 8.03
C THR A 293 -17.77 19.23 6.75
N GLY A 294 -17.24 18.51 5.75
CA GLY A 294 -16.84 19.06 4.45
C GLY A 294 -18.00 19.33 3.50
N ILE A 295 -17.69 19.55 2.22
CA ILE A 295 -18.68 19.74 1.13
C ILE A 295 -18.66 18.54 0.17
N ALA A 296 -19.82 18.10 -0.33
CA ALA A 296 -19.93 16.99 -1.28
C ALA A 296 -19.46 17.38 -2.70
N LYS A 297 -18.15 17.59 -2.87
CA LYS A 297 -17.54 17.99 -4.15
C LYS A 297 -17.65 16.88 -5.20
N GLN A 298 -18.05 17.20 -6.42
CA GLN A 298 -18.02 16.25 -7.55
C GLN A 298 -16.80 16.48 -8.46
N LEU A 299 -16.48 15.47 -9.27
CA LEU A 299 -15.41 15.56 -10.27
C LEU A 299 -15.86 16.48 -11.43
N PRO A 300 -14.99 17.37 -11.93
CA PRO A 300 -15.28 18.12 -13.17
C PRO A 300 -15.57 17.18 -14.35
N ASN A 301 -16.60 17.51 -15.13
CA ASN A 301 -17.05 16.73 -16.29
C ASN A 301 -17.23 15.22 -16.00
N ALA A 302 -17.73 14.86 -14.81
CA ALA A 302 -17.97 13.46 -14.42
C ALA A 302 -19.03 12.74 -15.27
N LYS A 303 -19.89 13.52 -15.95
CA LYS A 303 -20.89 13.02 -16.92
C LYS A 303 -20.33 12.78 -18.32
N PHE A 304 -19.11 13.25 -18.59
CA PHE A 304 -18.41 13.09 -19.86
C PHE A 304 -19.11 13.68 -21.10
N ASP A 305 -20.03 14.61 -20.92
CA ASP A 305 -20.72 15.32 -22.02
C ASP A 305 -19.85 16.39 -22.69
N GLU A 306 -18.80 16.87 -22.00
CA GLU A 306 -17.91 17.88 -22.53
C GLU A 306 -16.64 17.27 -23.14
N TRP A 307 -16.38 17.61 -24.40
CA TRP A 307 -15.15 17.22 -25.08
C TRP A 307 -14.86 18.19 -26.22
N HIS A 308 -13.62 18.17 -26.69
CA HIS A 308 -13.24 18.82 -27.94
C HIS A 308 -12.13 18.04 -28.65
N LEU A 309 -12.02 18.24 -29.96
CA LEU A 309 -10.98 17.65 -30.79
C LEU A 309 -9.90 18.71 -31.08
N LYS A 310 -8.68 18.49 -30.58
CA LYS A 310 -7.52 19.34 -30.89
C LYS A 310 -6.58 18.61 -31.83
N GLY A 311 -6.57 18.99 -33.10
CA GLY A 311 -5.85 18.25 -34.14
C GLY A 311 -6.44 16.84 -34.32
N LYS A 312 -5.70 15.80 -33.91
CA LYS A 312 -6.15 14.39 -33.95
C LYS A 312 -6.40 13.80 -32.56
N VAL A 313 -6.41 14.61 -31.51
CA VAL A 313 -6.49 14.16 -30.12
C VAL A 313 -7.81 14.62 -29.52
N TYR A 314 -8.65 13.65 -29.12
CA TYR A 314 -9.83 13.92 -28.32
C TYR A 314 -9.44 14.23 -26.88
N ASN A 315 -10.02 15.30 -26.34
CA ASN A 315 -9.85 15.83 -25.01
C ASN A 315 -11.21 15.85 -24.30
N PHE A 316 -11.28 15.39 -23.05
CA PHE A 316 -12.52 15.20 -22.30
C PHE A 316 -12.83 16.38 -21.38
N TRP A 317 -12.84 17.56 -22.00
CA TRP A 317 -13.27 18.83 -21.44
C TRP A 317 -13.68 19.77 -22.57
N ALA A 318 -14.55 20.75 -22.29
CA ALA A 318 -14.93 21.76 -23.28
C ALA A 318 -13.70 22.55 -23.77
N GLU A 319 -13.74 23.07 -25.00
CA GLU A 319 -12.65 23.91 -25.52
C GLU A 319 -12.48 25.17 -24.64
N GLY A 320 -11.30 25.36 -24.05
CA GLY A 320 -11.02 26.42 -23.08
C GLY A 320 -11.53 26.17 -21.65
N GLY A 321 -12.12 25.00 -21.39
CA GLY A 321 -12.55 24.57 -20.06
C GLY A 321 -11.42 24.02 -19.18
N GLU A 322 -11.78 23.57 -17.97
CA GLU A 322 -10.85 22.95 -17.04
C GLU A 322 -10.34 21.61 -17.61
N GLU A 323 -9.04 21.53 -17.86
CA GLU A 323 -8.41 20.26 -18.18
C GLU A 323 -8.40 19.41 -16.92
N PHE A 324 -9.30 18.44 -16.78
CA PHE A 324 -9.35 17.52 -15.64
C PHE A 324 -8.93 16.10 -16.03
N TRP A 325 -9.51 15.59 -17.11
CA TRP A 325 -9.33 14.22 -17.61
C TRP A 325 -8.29 14.14 -18.73
N GLY A 326 -7.20 13.42 -18.49
CA GLY A 326 -6.20 13.03 -19.49
C GLY A 326 -6.46 11.65 -20.11
N SER A 327 -5.76 11.37 -21.21
CA SER A 327 -5.72 10.05 -21.84
C SER A 327 -4.38 9.84 -22.55
N GLY A 328 -4.09 8.58 -22.92
CA GLY A 328 -2.95 8.20 -23.74
C GLY A 328 -3.07 8.57 -25.23
N ASN A 329 -4.12 9.30 -25.62
CA ASN A 329 -4.39 9.64 -27.01
C ASN A 329 -3.22 10.34 -27.72
N LYS A 330 -2.45 11.19 -27.02
CA LYS A 330 -1.27 11.85 -27.62
C LYS A 330 -0.23 10.82 -28.10
N GLY A 331 0.10 9.82 -27.29
CA GLY A 331 1.01 8.74 -27.66
C GLY A 331 0.48 7.85 -28.79
N ALA A 332 -0.83 7.62 -28.82
CA ALA A 332 -1.49 6.80 -29.84
C ALA A 332 -1.80 7.54 -31.17
N SER A 333 -1.81 8.88 -31.15
CA SER A 333 -2.29 9.75 -32.24
C SER A 333 -1.57 9.61 -33.58
N ILE A 334 -0.39 8.97 -33.59
CA ILE A 334 0.32 8.58 -34.82
C ILE A 334 -0.57 7.69 -35.70
N LEU A 335 -1.46 6.89 -35.10
CA LEU A 335 -2.38 5.99 -35.79
C LEU A 335 -3.84 6.40 -35.62
N ARG A 336 -4.40 6.23 -34.40
CA ARG A 336 -5.75 6.65 -34.02
C ARG A 336 -5.86 6.87 -32.51
N SER A 337 -6.87 7.63 -32.08
CA SER A 337 -7.22 7.74 -30.68
C SER A 337 -7.68 6.40 -30.12
N ILE A 338 -7.19 6.07 -28.92
CA ILE A 338 -7.57 4.90 -28.13
C ILE A 338 -8.73 5.24 -27.18
N THR A 339 -9.01 6.52 -26.98
CA THR A 339 -10.10 7.01 -26.13
C THR A 339 -10.90 8.06 -26.91
N THR A 340 -12.20 7.87 -27.07
CA THR A 340 -13.07 8.75 -27.88
C THR A 340 -14.42 8.98 -27.20
N PRO A 341 -15.06 10.15 -27.38
CA PRO A 341 -16.45 10.34 -26.98
C PRO A 341 -17.38 9.46 -27.83
N ASP A 342 -18.44 8.93 -27.25
CA ASP A 342 -19.47 8.13 -27.94
C ASP A 342 -20.87 8.66 -27.63
N GLY A 343 -21.42 9.44 -28.56
CA GLY A 343 -22.78 10.00 -28.46
C GLY A 343 -23.89 9.05 -28.90
N THR A 344 -23.55 7.81 -29.30
CA THR A 344 -24.52 6.80 -29.71
C THR A 344 -24.78 5.76 -28.63
N ASN A 345 -23.98 5.77 -27.56
CA ASN A 345 -23.97 4.75 -26.53
C ASN A 345 -23.75 5.40 -25.14
N THR A 346 -24.81 5.99 -24.59
CA THR A 346 -24.87 6.56 -23.23
C THR A 346 -25.58 5.60 -22.29
N TRP A 347 -25.29 5.66 -20.98
CA TRP A 347 -25.81 4.66 -20.02
C TRP A 347 -27.35 4.60 -19.97
N ASN A 348 -28.01 5.74 -20.17
CA ASN A 348 -29.47 5.88 -20.12
C ASN A 348 -30.11 6.13 -21.50
N GLY A 349 -29.33 6.11 -22.59
CA GLY A 349 -29.79 6.40 -23.94
C GLY A 349 -30.28 7.84 -24.16
N GLN A 350 -29.98 8.77 -23.24
CA GLN A 350 -30.30 10.19 -23.39
C GLN A 350 -29.20 10.92 -24.18
N THR A 351 -29.50 12.17 -24.57
CA THR A 351 -28.53 13.06 -25.23
C THR A 351 -27.35 13.34 -24.31
N GLY A 352 -26.14 13.14 -24.82
CA GLY A 352 -24.89 13.23 -24.06
C GLY A 352 -23.80 12.40 -24.74
N THR A 353 -22.68 12.18 -24.06
CA THR A 353 -21.62 11.28 -24.53
C THR A 353 -21.03 10.45 -23.39
N SER A 354 -20.78 9.16 -23.66
CA SER A 354 -19.92 8.34 -22.81
C SER A 354 -18.47 8.38 -23.28
N VAL A 355 -17.54 7.83 -22.50
CA VAL A 355 -16.14 7.66 -22.91
C VAL A 355 -15.90 6.23 -23.36
N LYS A 356 -15.54 6.05 -24.63
CA LYS A 356 -15.13 4.76 -25.20
C LYS A 356 -13.61 4.62 -25.19
N MET A 357 -13.10 3.56 -24.59
CA MET A 357 -11.69 3.19 -24.49
C MET A 357 -11.46 1.87 -25.24
N GLU A 358 -10.67 1.91 -26.31
CA GLU A 358 -10.31 0.76 -27.14
C GLU A 358 -8.83 0.41 -26.93
N SER A 359 -8.55 -0.82 -26.50
CA SER A 359 -7.22 -1.38 -26.60
C SER A 359 -6.88 -1.69 -28.06
N MET A 360 -5.64 -1.42 -28.47
CA MET A 360 -5.22 -1.69 -29.84
C MET A 360 -3.77 -2.17 -29.91
N TYR A 361 -3.49 -3.04 -30.89
CA TYR A 361 -2.14 -3.35 -31.31
C TYR A 361 -1.82 -2.64 -32.63
N ALA A 362 -0.67 -1.96 -32.64
CA ALA A 362 -0.27 -1.06 -33.67
C ALA A 362 1.13 -1.42 -34.19
N VAL A 363 1.20 -2.35 -35.16
CA VAL A 363 2.38 -2.87 -35.92
C VAL A 363 3.54 -3.39 -35.07
N ILE A 364 3.99 -2.64 -34.07
CA ILE A 364 5.11 -2.93 -33.17
C ILE A 364 4.76 -2.79 -31.68
N LYS A 365 3.59 -2.21 -31.32
CA LYS A 365 3.31 -1.87 -29.92
C LYS A 365 1.83 -1.90 -29.56
N PHE A 366 1.52 -2.41 -28.36
CA PHE A 366 0.19 -2.40 -27.77
C PHE A 366 -0.07 -1.09 -27.01
N ALA A 367 -1.30 -0.60 -27.03
CA ALA A 367 -1.75 0.51 -26.20
C ALA A 367 -3.18 0.22 -25.71
N ALA A 368 -3.39 0.26 -24.41
CA ALA A 368 -4.72 0.16 -23.83
C ALA A 368 -5.43 1.52 -23.84
N GLY A 369 -6.71 1.52 -24.20
CA GLY A 369 -7.58 2.68 -24.04
C GLY A 369 -7.67 3.07 -22.56
N ASN A 370 -7.49 4.36 -22.27
CA ASN A 370 -7.49 4.84 -20.89
C ASN A 370 -8.03 6.26 -20.74
N LEU A 371 -8.47 6.56 -19.52
CA LEU A 371 -8.91 7.86 -19.07
C LEU A 371 -8.41 8.05 -17.64
N PHE A 372 -7.86 9.22 -17.31
CA PHE A 372 -7.35 9.45 -15.96
C PHE A 372 -7.51 10.90 -15.49
N ALA A 373 -7.79 11.12 -14.21
CA ALA A 373 -7.72 12.44 -13.59
C ALA A 373 -6.26 12.89 -13.57
N GLY A 374 -5.91 13.88 -14.39
CA GLY A 374 -4.53 14.26 -14.64
C GLY A 374 -4.32 14.76 -16.07
N TYR A 375 -3.07 14.77 -16.53
CA TYR A 375 -2.75 15.23 -17.87
C TYR A 375 -1.55 14.49 -18.47
N TRP A 376 -1.48 14.47 -19.80
CA TRP A 376 -0.28 14.08 -20.51
C TRP A 376 0.76 15.20 -20.42
N TYR A 377 1.92 14.91 -19.83
CA TYR A 377 3.01 15.86 -19.70
C TYR A 377 3.88 15.88 -20.96
N ASP A 378 4.52 14.77 -21.29
CA ASP A 378 5.37 14.63 -22.47
C ASP A 378 5.51 13.16 -22.89
N PHE A 379 6.32 12.87 -23.91
CA PHE A 379 6.82 11.53 -24.16
C PHE A 379 7.89 11.15 -23.13
N ALA A 380 8.01 9.87 -22.83
CA ALA A 380 9.13 9.38 -22.03
C ALA A 380 10.47 9.64 -22.73
N GLU A 381 11.52 9.88 -21.96
CA GLU A 381 12.84 10.24 -22.49
C GLU A 381 13.34 9.24 -23.54
N GLY A 382 13.62 9.74 -24.75
CA GLY A 382 14.11 8.94 -25.87
C GLY A 382 13.05 8.07 -26.56
N SER A 383 11.77 8.28 -26.30
CA SER A 383 10.66 7.59 -26.95
C SER A 383 9.72 8.56 -27.67
N PHE A 384 9.06 8.06 -28.71
CA PHE A 384 7.98 8.79 -29.43
C PHE A 384 6.61 8.11 -29.26
N THR A 385 6.53 7.09 -28.40
CA THR A 385 5.29 6.30 -28.18
C THR A 385 5.02 6.02 -26.71
N ASP A 386 6.06 6.04 -25.87
CA ASP A 386 5.93 5.95 -24.42
C ASP A 386 5.51 7.30 -23.84
N GLY A 387 4.61 7.27 -22.86
CA GLY A 387 4.05 8.46 -22.24
C GLY A 387 4.69 8.76 -20.90
N HIS A 388 4.93 10.05 -20.68
CA HIS A 388 5.14 10.63 -19.37
C HIS A 388 3.84 11.38 -19.00
N LEU A 389 3.09 10.78 -18.08
CA LEU A 389 1.80 11.23 -17.62
C LEU A 389 1.93 11.78 -16.20
N LYS A 390 1.03 12.70 -15.85
CA LYS A 390 0.88 13.23 -14.50
C LYS A 390 -0.50 12.83 -13.98
N PHE A 391 -0.54 11.89 -13.06
CA PHE A 391 -1.78 11.44 -12.42
C PHE A 391 -2.06 12.27 -11.17
N GLY A 392 -3.32 12.67 -11.00
CA GLY A 392 -3.78 13.39 -9.82
C GLY A 392 -4.28 14.80 -10.14
N ARG A 393 -5.37 15.18 -9.48
CA ARG A 393 -5.95 16.53 -9.50
C ARG A 393 -6.19 17.02 -8.07
N PRO A 394 -6.02 18.33 -7.78
CA PRO A 394 -6.21 18.87 -6.44
C PRO A 394 -7.58 18.54 -5.85
N PHE A 395 -7.58 17.94 -4.66
CA PHE A 395 -8.79 17.44 -4.02
C PHE A 395 -8.57 17.24 -2.54
N THR A 396 -9.50 17.73 -1.71
CA THR A 396 -9.35 17.82 -0.25
C THR A 396 -10.45 17.12 0.53
N GLU A 397 -11.46 16.58 -0.15
CA GLU A 397 -12.57 15.88 0.50
C GLU A 397 -12.29 14.39 0.62
N ARG A 398 -13.10 13.69 1.42
CA ARG A 398 -12.96 12.26 1.72
C ARG A 398 -14.21 11.49 1.29
N PRO A 399 -14.37 11.20 -0.02
CA PRO A 399 -15.44 10.36 -0.52
C PRO A 399 -15.30 8.93 0.00
N THR A 400 -16.41 8.24 0.18
CA THR A 400 -16.46 6.85 0.61
C THR A 400 -16.46 5.90 -0.59
N ARG A 401 -17.01 6.35 -1.73
CA ARG A 401 -17.15 5.56 -2.97
C ARG A 401 -17.06 6.44 -4.21
N LEU A 402 -16.59 5.86 -5.30
CA LEU A 402 -16.88 6.30 -6.66
C LEU A 402 -17.86 5.32 -7.29
N THR A 403 -18.98 5.84 -7.80
CA THR A 403 -19.97 5.07 -8.57
C THR A 403 -20.12 5.64 -9.98
N GLY A 404 -20.74 4.86 -10.86
CA GLY A 404 -21.07 5.26 -12.23
C GLY A 404 -21.53 4.06 -13.03
N TYR A 405 -21.51 4.19 -14.36
CA TYR A 405 -21.91 3.11 -15.26
C TYR A 405 -20.74 2.68 -16.14
N TYR A 406 -20.66 1.38 -16.41
CA TYR A 406 -19.66 0.82 -17.32
C TYR A 406 -20.28 -0.21 -18.25
N LYS A 407 -19.63 -0.41 -19.39
CA LYS A 407 -19.90 -1.49 -20.35
C LYS A 407 -18.54 -2.00 -20.83
N TYR A 408 -18.40 -3.31 -21.04
CA TYR A 408 -17.10 -3.89 -21.38
C TYR A 408 -17.24 -5.03 -22.37
N THR A 409 -16.40 -5.06 -23.39
CA THR A 409 -16.20 -6.22 -24.27
C THR A 409 -14.79 -6.72 -24.02
N THR A 410 -14.66 -7.98 -23.59
CA THR A 410 -13.35 -8.63 -23.42
C THR A 410 -12.96 -9.45 -24.64
N GLY A 411 -11.67 -9.75 -24.76
CA GLY A 411 -11.12 -10.80 -25.62
C GLY A 411 -9.96 -11.52 -24.92
N PRO A 412 -9.50 -12.66 -25.45
CA PRO A 412 -8.33 -13.33 -24.91
C PRO A 412 -7.11 -12.42 -25.02
N VAL A 413 -6.25 -12.44 -24.00
CA VAL A 413 -4.97 -11.73 -24.00
C VAL A 413 -4.13 -12.27 -25.16
N ASN A 414 -3.98 -11.44 -26.19
CA ASN A 414 -3.27 -11.76 -27.42
C ASN A 414 -2.05 -10.85 -27.66
N GLN A 415 -1.91 -9.79 -26.84
CA GLN A 415 -0.76 -8.90 -26.85
C GLN A 415 0.01 -9.06 -25.56
N MET A 416 1.25 -9.51 -25.68
CA MET A 416 2.21 -9.68 -24.59
C MET A 416 3.60 -9.35 -25.12
N ASP A 417 4.09 -8.15 -24.80
CA ASP A 417 5.36 -7.67 -25.34
C ASP A 417 6.53 -8.47 -24.76
N LYS A 418 7.19 -9.26 -25.61
CA LYS A 418 8.32 -10.14 -25.23
C LYS A 418 9.56 -9.38 -24.80
N ASP A 419 9.68 -8.10 -25.16
CA ASP A 419 10.79 -7.25 -24.75
C ASP A 419 10.52 -6.58 -23.39
N SER A 420 9.32 -6.76 -22.82
CA SER A 420 8.99 -6.27 -21.49
C SER A 420 9.72 -7.10 -20.44
N ASP A 421 10.34 -6.43 -19.46
CA ASP A 421 10.97 -7.10 -18.33
C ASP A 421 9.96 -7.76 -17.36
N LYS A 422 8.66 -7.54 -17.62
CA LYS A 422 7.55 -8.21 -16.94
C LYS A 422 7.01 -9.42 -17.69
N TYR A 423 7.57 -9.77 -18.85
CA TYR A 423 7.04 -10.88 -19.66
C TYR A 423 7.04 -12.21 -18.90
N ASP A 424 8.16 -12.64 -18.34
CA ASP A 424 8.24 -13.95 -17.66
C ASP A 424 7.35 -14.03 -16.41
N GLU A 425 7.08 -12.89 -15.76
CA GLU A 425 6.19 -12.78 -14.61
C GLU A 425 4.72 -12.85 -15.02
N LEU A 426 4.31 -12.07 -16.03
CA LEU A 426 2.92 -11.90 -16.43
C LEU A 426 2.43 -12.96 -17.42
N TYR A 427 3.30 -13.43 -18.32
CA TYR A 427 2.95 -14.43 -19.33
C TYR A 427 2.26 -15.67 -18.75
N PRO A 428 2.79 -16.38 -17.73
CA PRO A 428 2.12 -17.57 -17.20
C PRO A 428 0.78 -17.25 -16.52
N LEU A 429 0.56 -16.00 -16.10
CA LEU A 429 -0.66 -15.56 -15.42
C LEU A 429 -1.75 -15.15 -16.41
N LEU A 430 -1.36 -14.60 -17.56
CA LEU A 430 -2.26 -13.96 -18.52
C LEU A 430 -2.50 -14.77 -19.79
N LYS A 431 -1.59 -15.69 -20.14
CA LYS A 431 -1.73 -16.51 -21.34
C LYS A 431 -3.04 -17.31 -21.29
N ASP A 432 -3.78 -17.30 -22.40
CA ASP A 432 -5.05 -18.00 -22.58
C ASP A 432 -6.15 -17.57 -21.58
N LYS A 433 -6.00 -16.37 -20.98
CA LYS A 433 -7.02 -15.73 -20.15
C LYS A 433 -7.70 -14.60 -20.91
N ASP A 434 -8.94 -14.33 -20.55
CA ASP A 434 -9.64 -13.13 -20.98
C ASP A 434 -9.00 -11.90 -20.33
N ASP A 435 -8.90 -10.83 -21.11
CA ASP A 435 -8.38 -9.55 -20.63
C ASP A 435 -9.38 -8.89 -19.66
N THR A 436 -8.86 -8.05 -18.78
CA THR A 436 -9.60 -7.47 -17.66
C THR A 436 -9.53 -5.95 -17.72
N CYS A 437 -10.67 -5.26 -17.71
CA CYS A 437 -10.68 -3.82 -17.52
C CYS A 437 -10.54 -3.46 -16.03
N ILE A 438 -10.17 -2.20 -15.76
CA ILE A 438 -10.02 -1.69 -14.40
C ILE A 438 -10.50 -0.24 -14.28
N ILE A 439 -11.13 0.07 -13.16
CA ILE A 439 -11.35 1.43 -12.64
C ILE A 439 -10.73 1.46 -11.25
N TRP A 440 -9.86 2.41 -10.95
CA TRP A 440 -9.34 2.58 -9.60
C TRP A 440 -9.28 4.03 -9.19
N VAL A 441 -9.37 4.23 -7.88
CA VAL A 441 -9.33 5.55 -7.24
C VAL A 441 -8.31 5.52 -6.12
N ALA A 442 -7.52 6.58 -6.03
CA ALA A 442 -6.62 6.79 -4.90
C ALA A 442 -6.74 8.23 -4.39
N LEU A 443 -6.71 8.38 -3.08
CA LEU A 443 -6.57 9.65 -2.37
C LEU A 443 -5.23 9.68 -1.69
N GLY A 444 -4.53 10.80 -1.75
CA GLY A 444 -3.25 10.94 -1.06
C GLY A 444 -2.81 12.37 -0.87
N ASP A 445 -1.83 12.54 0.01
CA ASP A 445 -1.26 13.81 0.43
C ASP A 445 0.10 14.10 -0.23
N TRP A 446 0.29 13.63 -1.46
CA TRP A 446 1.46 13.99 -2.28
C TRP A 446 1.59 15.51 -2.44
N ASP A 447 2.82 15.99 -2.62
CA ASP A 447 3.09 17.42 -2.85
C ASP A 447 2.74 17.87 -4.28
N ALA A 448 2.68 16.94 -5.23
CA ALA A 448 2.44 17.19 -6.64
C ALA A 448 1.76 15.99 -7.32
N PRO A 449 1.17 16.18 -8.53
CA PRO A 449 0.71 15.05 -9.34
C PRO A 449 1.82 14.02 -9.60
N ILE A 450 1.47 12.75 -9.54
CA ILE A 450 2.38 11.61 -9.62
C ILE A 450 2.85 11.41 -11.06
N ASP A 451 4.15 11.29 -11.26
CA ASP A 451 4.72 10.87 -12.54
C ASP A 451 4.45 9.40 -12.82
N ILE A 452 3.83 9.13 -13.96
CA ILE A 452 3.70 7.80 -14.55
C ILE A 452 4.46 7.81 -15.87
N ILE A 453 5.44 6.92 -15.98
CA ILE A 453 6.28 6.80 -17.18
C ILE A 453 6.09 5.39 -17.71
N THR A 454 5.39 5.25 -18.84
CA THR A 454 5.26 3.95 -19.51
C THR A 454 6.58 3.59 -20.18
N ALA A 455 7.05 2.36 -19.98
CA ALA A 455 8.26 1.86 -20.63
C ALA A 455 8.35 0.34 -20.48
N LYS A 456 8.98 -0.34 -21.44
CA LYS A 456 9.12 -1.80 -21.42
C LYS A 456 9.99 -2.30 -20.26
N THR A 457 10.93 -1.47 -19.80
CA THR A 457 11.91 -1.83 -18.78
C THR A 457 11.71 -1.03 -17.50
N SER A 458 11.74 -1.70 -16.36
CA SER A 458 11.62 -1.13 -15.00
C SER A 458 12.60 -0.01 -14.71
N SER A 459 13.79 -0.01 -15.31
CA SER A 459 14.79 1.05 -15.16
C SER A 459 14.34 2.41 -15.69
N LYS A 460 13.38 2.43 -16.62
CA LYS A 460 12.80 3.64 -17.23
C LYS A 460 11.33 3.84 -16.87
N ARG A 461 10.66 2.78 -16.41
CA ARG A 461 9.24 2.77 -16.09
C ARG A 461 9.02 3.32 -14.69
N LYS A 462 7.99 4.14 -14.52
CA LYS A 462 7.49 4.56 -13.21
C LYS A 462 5.98 4.35 -13.18
N MET A 463 5.51 3.52 -12.28
CA MET A 463 4.08 3.21 -12.11
C MET A 463 3.59 3.69 -10.74
N PHE A 464 2.28 3.80 -10.60
CA PHE A 464 1.65 4.04 -9.31
C PHE A 464 1.95 2.86 -8.36
N ASP A 465 2.37 3.16 -7.14
CA ASP A 465 2.53 2.18 -6.08
C ASP A 465 1.39 2.38 -5.07
N GLN A 466 0.45 1.43 -5.03
CA GLN A 466 -0.64 1.47 -4.07
C GLN A 466 -0.12 1.48 -2.62
N ASN A 467 1.06 0.93 -2.34
CA ASN A 467 1.64 0.88 -1.00
C ASN A 467 2.46 2.12 -0.63
N ASP A 468 2.51 3.14 -1.50
CA ASP A 468 3.13 4.42 -1.19
C ASP A 468 2.54 4.97 0.13
N PRO A 469 3.37 5.39 1.10
CA PRO A 469 2.91 5.92 2.39
C PRO A 469 2.03 7.17 2.25
N HIS A 470 2.11 7.90 1.14
CA HIS A 470 1.25 9.04 0.84
C HIS A 470 -0.18 8.65 0.43
N VAL A 471 -0.43 7.38 0.09
CA VAL A 471 -1.79 6.89 -0.16
C VAL A 471 -2.56 6.85 1.16
N ILE A 472 -3.65 7.61 1.21
CA ILE A 472 -4.60 7.68 2.32
C ILE A 472 -5.72 6.65 2.12
N ALA A 473 -6.25 6.55 0.91
CA ALA A 473 -7.29 5.59 0.56
C ALA A 473 -7.10 5.06 -0.86
N TYR A 474 -7.51 3.81 -1.08
CA TYR A 474 -7.48 3.16 -2.39
C TYR A 474 -8.72 2.27 -2.56
N GLY A 475 -9.19 2.16 -3.79
CA GLY A 475 -10.20 1.19 -4.18
C GLY A 475 -10.05 0.86 -5.65
N GLU A 476 -10.43 -0.37 -6.04
CA GLU A 476 -10.49 -0.77 -7.44
C GLU A 476 -11.71 -1.62 -7.77
N PHE A 477 -12.15 -1.51 -9.01
CA PHE A 477 -13.14 -2.35 -9.66
C PHE A 477 -12.49 -2.99 -10.89
N THR A 478 -12.74 -4.28 -11.11
CA THR A 478 -12.23 -5.01 -12.29
C THR A 478 -13.31 -5.88 -12.90
N GLN A 479 -13.28 -6.05 -14.23
CA GLN A 479 -14.17 -6.96 -14.94
C GLN A 479 -13.43 -7.69 -16.05
N GLY A 480 -13.49 -9.02 -16.03
CA GLY A 480 -12.87 -9.90 -17.03
C GLY A 480 -13.85 -10.54 -18.02
N LYS A 481 -15.13 -10.16 -17.97
CA LYS A 481 -16.19 -10.72 -18.83
C LYS A 481 -16.87 -9.63 -19.65
N THR A 482 -17.41 -10.02 -20.80
CA THR A 482 -18.23 -9.12 -21.62
C THR A 482 -19.54 -8.79 -20.94
N ILE A 483 -19.82 -7.49 -20.82
CA ILE A 483 -21.03 -6.86 -20.33
C ILE A 483 -21.65 -6.11 -21.51
N ASN A 484 -22.81 -6.59 -21.99
CA ASN A 484 -23.39 -6.12 -23.26
C ASN A 484 -24.12 -4.77 -23.16
N ASN A 485 -24.63 -4.44 -21.98
CA ASN A 485 -25.34 -3.20 -21.67
C ASN A 485 -24.60 -2.44 -20.57
N PHE A 486 -24.90 -1.16 -20.38
CA PHE A 486 -24.36 -0.45 -19.22
C PHE A 486 -24.90 -1.06 -17.91
N GLU A 487 -23.99 -1.34 -16.99
CA GLU A 487 -24.27 -1.77 -15.62
C GLU A 487 -23.63 -0.78 -14.64
N PRO A 488 -24.19 -0.60 -13.44
CA PRO A 488 -23.52 0.19 -12.42
C PRO A 488 -22.22 -0.49 -11.97
N PHE A 489 -21.20 0.32 -11.67
CA PHE A 489 -20.04 -0.12 -10.92
C PHE A 489 -19.90 0.68 -9.63
N GLU A 490 -19.10 0.14 -8.73
CA GLU A 490 -18.76 0.76 -7.46
C GLU A 490 -17.30 0.52 -7.15
N VAL A 491 -16.61 1.57 -6.71
CA VAL A 491 -15.28 1.52 -6.13
C VAL A 491 -15.38 2.06 -4.72
N GLU A 492 -15.46 1.17 -3.73
CA GLU A 492 -15.37 1.54 -2.32
C GLU A 492 -13.93 1.89 -1.96
N LEU A 493 -13.75 3.00 -1.22
CA LEU A 493 -12.44 3.48 -0.80
C LEU A 493 -12.09 2.94 0.58
N GLU A 494 -11.05 2.12 0.64
CA GLU A 494 -10.48 1.63 1.88
C GLU A 494 -9.47 2.66 2.42
N TYR A 495 -9.83 3.32 3.52
CA TYR A 495 -8.99 4.31 4.18
C TYR A 495 -8.00 3.65 5.14
N ARG A 496 -6.73 4.06 5.03
CA ARG A 496 -5.64 3.68 5.96
C ARG A 496 -5.59 4.58 7.20
N ASP A 497 -6.09 5.81 7.06
CA ASP A 497 -6.19 6.79 8.13
C ASP A 497 -7.41 7.68 7.93
N THR A 498 -8.08 8.01 9.04
CA THR A 498 -9.26 8.87 9.07
C THR A 498 -8.92 10.34 9.27
N ASN A 499 -7.76 10.65 9.84
CA ASN A 499 -7.38 12.02 10.18
C ASN A 499 -6.65 12.74 9.04
N ARG A 500 -6.03 11.99 8.12
CA ARG A 500 -5.32 12.56 6.98
C ARG A 500 -6.32 13.19 6.02
N VAL A 501 -5.92 14.31 5.44
CA VAL A 501 -6.70 15.05 4.44
C VAL A 501 -5.93 14.94 3.12
N PRO A 502 -6.55 14.47 2.03
CA PRO A 502 -5.87 14.38 0.76
C PRO A 502 -5.53 15.76 0.20
N ASN A 503 -4.47 15.81 -0.61
CA ASN A 503 -4.15 16.94 -1.47
C ASN A 503 -4.59 16.66 -2.92
N TYR A 504 -4.62 15.38 -3.32
CA TYR A 504 -4.93 14.95 -4.67
C TYR A 504 -5.85 13.73 -4.70
N ILE A 505 -6.72 13.69 -5.72
CA ILE A 505 -7.47 12.50 -6.13
C ILE A 505 -6.95 12.01 -7.47
N LEU A 506 -6.75 10.70 -7.57
CA LEU A 506 -6.48 9.97 -8.80
C LEU A 506 -7.71 9.13 -9.10
N VAL A 507 -8.17 9.18 -10.34
CA VAL A 507 -9.20 8.28 -10.88
C VAL A 507 -8.68 7.80 -12.21
N VAL A 508 -8.60 6.50 -12.42
CA VAL A 508 -8.04 5.92 -13.66
C VAL A 508 -8.91 4.79 -14.14
N CYS A 509 -9.23 4.80 -15.42
CA CYS A 509 -9.92 3.75 -16.14
C CYS A 509 -9.01 3.21 -17.25
N SER A 510 -9.00 1.89 -17.44
CA SER A 510 -8.28 1.25 -18.54
C SER A 510 -9.06 0.05 -19.09
N SER A 511 -9.12 -0.08 -20.41
CA SER A 511 -9.69 -1.24 -21.09
C SER A 511 -8.86 -2.52 -20.93
N SER A 512 -7.59 -2.39 -20.51
CA SER A 512 -6.72 -3.52 -20.15
C SER A 512 -5.92 -3.20 -18.89
N LYS A 513 -6.09 -3.98 -17.82
CA LYS A 513 -5.49 -3.78 -16.50
C LYS A 513 -3.97 -3.73 -16.53
N TYR A 514 -3.35 -4.50 -17.43
CA TYR A 514 -1.89 -4.57 -17.59
C TYR A 514 -1.37 -3.84 -18.85
N GLY A 515 -2.18 -2.94 -19.40
CA GLY A 515 -1.86 -2.23 -20.64
C GLY A 515 -0.67 -1.28 -20.55
N ASP A 516 -0.38 -0.78 -19.35
CA ASP A 516 0.81 0.00 -18.98
C ASP A 516 2.12 -0.82 -19.06
N TYR A 517 2.01 -2.15 -18.97
CA TYR A 517 3.11 -3.10 -19.25
C TYR A 517 3.14 -3.57 -20.71
N PHE A 518 2.20 -3.13 -21.55
CA PHE A 518 1.97 -3.59 -22.93
C PHE A 518 1.36 -5.00 -23.04
N PHE A 519 0.53 -5.39 -22.06
CA PHE A 519 -0.17 -6.67 -22.03
C PHE A 519 -1.69 -6.46 -22.07
N GLY A 520 -2.40 -7.23 -22.87
CA GLY A 520 -3.87 -7.19 -22.96
C GLY A 520 -4.42 -7.82 -24.24
N SER A 521 -5.68 -7.52 -24.53
CA SER A 521 -6.33 -7.89 -25.78
C SER A 521 -6.59 -6.67 -26.66
N ASP A 522 -6.26 -6.75 -27.95
CA ASP A 522 -6.65 -5.73 -28.94
C ASP A 522 -8.15 -5.77 -29.32
N GLN A 523 -8.91 -6.66 -28.67
CA GLN A 523 -10.37 -6.75 -28.76
C GLN A 523 -11.07 -6.09 -27.56
N SER A 524 -10.31 -5.70 -26.53
CA SER A 524 -10.85 -5.10 -25.30
C SER A 524 -11.38 -3.69 -25.56
N VAL A 525 -12.65 -3.47 -25.22
CA VAL A 525 -13.29 -2.15 -25.32
C VAL A 525 -14.11 -1.88 -24.07
N MET A 526 -13.84 -0.76 -23.41
CA MET A 526 -14.54 -0.31 -22.21
C MET A 526 -15.26 1.01 -22.49
N TRP A 527 -16.48 1.14 -21.98
CA TRP A 527 -17.17 2.42 -21.87
C TRP A 527 -17.38 2.75 -20.41
N VAL A 528 -17.29 4.05 -20.08
CA VAL A 528 -17.65 4.59 -18.77
C VAL A 528 -18.53 5.82 -18.94
N ASP A 529 -19.44 6.04 -18.00
CA ASP A 529 -20.40 7.14 -18.02
C ASP A 529 -20.86 7.54 -16.59
N ASP A 530 -21.27 8.80 -16.42
CA ASP A 530 -21.96 9.37 -15.25
C ASP A 530 -21.35 9.03 -13.88
N PHE A 531 -20.11 9.47 -13.66
CA PHE A 531 -19.40 9.27 -12.39
C PHE A 531 -19.99 10.12 -11.25
N THR A 532 -20.09 9.54 -10.07
CA THR A 532 -20.52 10.22 -8.84
C THR A 532 -19.60 9.84 -7.68
N LEU A 533 -19.10 10.84 -6.97
CA LEU A 533 -18.46 10.65 -5.67
C LEU A 533 -19.53 10.66 -4.57
N GLU A 534 -19.55 9.61 -3.77
CA GLU A 534 -20.41 9.48 -2.62
C GLU A 534 -19.60 9.71 -1.34
N TYR A 535 -20.27 10.18 -0.29
CA TYR A 535 -19.64 10.77 0.90
C TYR A 535 -20.16 10.22 2.22
N ASP A 536 -21.06 9.25 2.14
CA ASP A 536 -21.72 8.63 3.30
C ASP A 536 -21.58 7.12 3.25
N TYR A 537 -21.95 6.46 4.35
CA TYR A 537 -22.07 5.01 4.42
C TYR A 537 -23.54 4.61 4.57
N ASN A 538 -23.89 3.46 4.00
CA ASN A 538 -25.15 2.80 4.34
C ASN A 538 -25.10 2.31 5.79
N ASP A 539 -26.29 2.13 6.39
CA ASP A 539 -26.46 1.59 7.75
C ASP A 539 -25.85 0.20 7.96
#